data_AF-A0A9X6B9X0-F1
#
_entry.id   AF-A0A9X6B9X0-F1
#
_cell.length_a   1.000
_cell.length_b   1.000
_cell.length_c   1.000
_cell.angle_alpha   90.00
_cell.angle_beta   90.00
_cell.angle_gamma   90.00
#
_symmetry.space_group_name_H-M   'P 1'
#
loop_
_entity.id
_entity.type
_entity.pdbx_description
1 polymer ?
#
loop_
_entity_poly.entity_id
_entity_poly.type
_entity_poly.pdbx_seq_one_letter_code
_entity_poly.pdbx_strand_id
1 'polypeptide(L)' 'MNWFDFGKPRSKFGKFLDKHQLTQQEVADQSGVSRGTISRLCKGNAFHPSLKNSNKIIKALKKLTNKNVDYSDFWL' A
#
# COMPACT_ATOMS: atom_id res chain seq x y z
N MET A 1 -20.27 -13.42 13.94
CA MET A 1 -20.58 -14.23 12.74
C MET A 1 -19.60 -13.83 11.64
N ASN A 2 -18.52 -14.60 11.44
CA ASN A 2 -17.46 -14.30 10.48
C ASN A 2 -17.78 -15.01 9.14
N TRP A 3 -18.28 -14.26 8.15
CA TRP A 3 -18.65 -14.77 6.82
C TRP A 3 -17.90 -14.04 5.67
N PHE A 4 -16.84 -13.25 5.94
CA PHE A 4 -16.21 -12.39 4.92
C PHE A 4 -14.68 -12.56 4.75
N ASP A 5 -14.13 -13.74 5.03
CA ASP A 5 -12.71 -14.02 4.73
C ASP A 5 -12.45 -14.58 3.31
N PHE A 6 -13.42 -14.50 2.40
CA PHE A 6 -13.25 -14.78 0.97
C PHE A 6 -12.66 -13.58 0.18
N GLY A 7 -12.10 -12.60 0.87
CA GLY A 7 -11.43 -11.45 0.25
C GLY A 7 -10.13 -11.89 -0.43
N LYS A 8 -9.92 -11.47 -1.68
CA LYS A 8 -8.64 -11.66 -2.40
C LYS A 8 -7.46 -11.35 -1.46
N PRO A 9 -6.38 -12.14 -1.49
CA PRO A 9 -5.25 -11.96 -0.59
C PRO A 9 -4.78 -10.49 -0.61
N ARG A 10 -4.81 -9.82 0.55
CA ARG A 10 -4.30 -8.46 0.73
C ARG A 10 -2.84 -8.51 1.13
N SER A 11 -2.03 -7.69 0.48
CA SER A 11 -0.61 -7.52 0.83
C SER A 11 -0.43 -6.84 2.18
N LYS A 12 0.77 -6.88 2.75
CA LYS A 12 1.12 -6.08 3.94
C LYS A 12 0.84 -4.58 3.70
N PHE A 13 1.25 -4.06 2.54
CA PHE A 13 0.94 -2.69 2.09
C PHE A 13 -0.57 -2.42 2.03
N GLY A 14 -1.33 -3.36 1.48
CA GLY A 14 -2.78 -3.28 1.40
C GLY A 14 -3.45 -3.16 2.76
N LYS A 15 -3.10 -4.07 3.67
CA LYS A 15 -3.61 -4.08 5.06
C LYS A 15 -3.24 -2.80 5.80
N PHE A 16 -2.06 -2.24 5.53
CA PHE A 16 -1.67 -0.94 6.09
C PHE A 16 -2.61 0.17 5.64
N LEU A 17 -2.94 0.23 4.34
CA LEU A 17 -3.87 1.25 3.84
C LEU A 17 -5.24 1.12 4.51
N ASP A 18 -5.75 -0.11 4.61
CA ASP A 18 -7.05 -0.40 5.23
C ASP A 18 -7.08 0.03 6.70
N LYS A 19 -6.02 -0.30 7.47
CA LYS A 19 -5.87 0.09 8.88
C LYS A 19 -5.83 1.62 9.08
N HIS A 20 -5.29 2.33 8.11
CA HIS A 20 -5.15 3.78 8.14
C HIS A 20 -6.26 4.52 7.39
N GLN A 21 -7.30 3.81 6.92
CA GLN A 21 -8.43 4.37 6.18
C GLN A 21 -8.01 5.17 4.93
N LEU A 22 -6.89 4.76 4.30
CA LEU A 22 -6.37 5.40 3.08
C LEU A 22 -6.91 4.71 1.84
N THR A 23 -7.44 5.48 0.90
CA THR A 23 -7.81 4.96 -0.41
C THR A 23 -6.57 4.79 -1.31
N GLN A 24 -6.67 3.87 -2.26
CA GLN A 24 -5.62 3.69 -3.28
C GLN A 24 -5.45 4.94 -4.16
N GLN A 25 -6.49 5.77 -4.28
CA GLN A 25 -6.47 7.01 -5.04
C GLN A 25 -5.66 8.08 -4.30
N GLU A 26 -5.90 8.29 -3.01
CA GLU A 26 -5.14 9.25 -2.20
C GLU A 26 -3.64 8.94 -2.19
N VAL A 27 -3.28 7.65 -2.08
CA VAL A 27 -1.86 7.26 -2.15
C VAL A 27 -1.29 7.48 -3.55
N ALA A 28 -2.07 7.25 -4.61
CA ALA A 28 -1.64 7.52 -5.98
C ALA A 28 -1.35 9.01 -6.19
N ASP A 29 -2.28 9.87 -5.76
CA ASP A 29 -2.18 11.32 -5.93
C ASP A 29 -1.02 11.90 -5.13
N GLN A 30 -0.87 11.49 -3.87
CA GLN A 30 0.20 11.97 -3.00
C GLN A 30 1.60 11.45 -3.41
N SER A 31 1.69 10.23 -3.95
CA SER A 31 2.98 9.64 -4.36
C SER A 31 3.38 9.94 -5.81
N GLY A 32 2.42 10.36 -6.66
CA GLY A 32 2.62 10.46 -8.09
C GLY A 32 2.90 9.10 -8.76
N VAL A 33 2.43 8.01 -8.17
CA VAL A 33 2.48 6.65 -8.73
C VAL A 33 1.08 6.29 -9.22
N SER A 34 0.96 5.68 -10.40
CA SER A 34 -0.36 5.39 -10.97
C SER A 34 -1.22 4.51 -10.04
N ARG A 35 -2.52 4.82 -9.94
CA ARG A 35 -3.49 4.03 -9.17
C ARG A 35 -3.44 2.54 -9.52
N GLY A 36 -3.26 2.19 -10.81
CA GLY A 36 -3.13 0.80 -11.25
C GLY A 36 -1.91 0.07 -10.67
N THR A 37 -0.81 0.80 -10.41
CA THR A 37 0.36 0.26 -9.71
C THR A 37 0.05 0.07 -8.23
N ILE A 38 -0.51 1.08 -7.56
CA ILE A 38 -0.94 0.99 -6.14
C ILE A 38 -1.89 -0.20 -5.93
N SER A 39 -2.85 -0.38 -6.85
CA SER A 39 -3.80 -1.49 -6.81
C SER A 39 -3.15 -2.85 -6.96
N ARG A 40 -2.11 -2.99 -7.79
CA ARG A 40 -1.34 -4.24 -7.90
C ARG A 40 -0.55 -4.53 -6.62
N LEU A 41 0.10 -3.52 -6.05
CA LEU A 41 0.85 -3.65 -4.79
C LEU A 41 -0.04 -3.99 -3.60
N CYS A 42 -1.32 -3.67 -3.70
CA CYS A 42 -2.37 -3.99 -2.74
C CYS A 42 -2.81 -5.47 -2.77
N LYS A 43 -2.52 -6.21 -3.84
CA LYS A 43 -2.98 -7.59 -4.07
C LYS A 43 -1.86 -8.59 -3.82
N GLY A 44 -1.90 -9.26 -2.67
CA GLY A 44 -0.91 -10.28 -2.28
C GLY A 44 0.54 -9.76 -2.26
N ASN A 45 1.48 -10.63 -1.87
CA ASN A 45 2.90 -10.24 -1.77
C ASN A 45 3.72 -10.59 -3.03
N ALA A 46 3.06 -10.99 -4.12
CA ALA A 46 3.74 -11.35 -5.36
C ALA A 46 4.30 -10.13 -6.13
N PHE A 47 3.73 -8.94 -5.89
CA PHE A 47 4.10 -7.73 -6.62
C PHE A 47 4.93 -6.79 -5.75
N HIS A 48 6.13 -6.48 -6.24
CA HIS A 48 7.06 -5.57 -5.61
C HIS A 48 7.21 -4.30 -6.45
N PRO A 49 7.23 -3.11 -5.84
CA PRO A 49 7.51 -1.88 -6.56
C PRO A 49 8.99 -1.80 -6.93
N SER A 50 9.32 -1.02 -7.96
CA SER A 50 10.71 -0.59 -8.17
C SER A 50 11.17 0.30 -7.02
N LEU A 51 12.49 0.39 -6.78
CA LEU A 51 13.07 1.27 -5.75
C LEU A 51 12.60 2.73 -5.87
N LYS A 52 12.42 3.21 -7.11
CA LYS A 52 11.89 4.56 -7.37
C LYS A 52 10.45 4.71 -6.88
N ASN A 53 9.58 3.74 -7.18
CA ASN A 53 8.18 3.79 -6.79
C ASN A 53 7.99 3.53 -5.30
N SER A 54 8.74 2.60 -4.69
CA SER A 54 8.68 2.39 -3.24
C SER A 54 9.08 3.64 -2.48
N ASN A 55 10.17 4.31 -2.87
CA ASN A 55 10.60 5.55 -2.22
C ASN A 55 9.53 6.65 -2.28
N LYS A 56 8.83 6.79 -3.42
CA LYS A 56 7.71 7.73 -3.56
C LYS A 56 6.53 7.36 -2.66
N ILE A 57 6.15 6.07 -2.67
CA ILE A 57 5.02 5.56 -1.87
C ILE A 57 5.32 5.73 -0.38
N ILE A 58 6.49 5.30 0.10
CA ILE A 58 6.90 5.42 1.51
C ILE A 58 6.84 6.89 1.95
N LYS A 59 7.40 7.82 1.16
CA LYS A 59 7.32 9.26 1.46
C LYS A 59 5.87 9.74 1.55
N ALA A 60 4.98 9.28 0.67
CA ALA A 60 3.57 9.61 0.73
C ALA A 60 2.89 9.04 1.98
N LEU A 61 3.15 7.77 2.32
CA LEU A 61 2.60 7.13 3.51
C LEU A 61 3.02 7.85 4.79
N LYS A 62 4.31 8.22 4.92
CA LYS A 62 4.81 8.99 6.07
C LYS A 62 4.05 10.30 6.23
N LYS A 63 3.82 11.02 5.13
CA LYS A 63 3.06 12.29 5.14
C LYS A 63 1.58 12.09 5.49
N LEU A 64 0.93 11.08 4.91
CA LEU A 64 -0.51 10.85 5.10
C LEU A 64 -0.85 10.29 6.48
N THR A 65 0.04 9.47 7.05
CA THR A 65 -0.25 8.73 8.29
C THR A 65 0.53 9.22 9.50
N ASN A 66 1.55 10.06 9.30
CA ASN A 66 2.54 10.45 10.30
C ASN A 66 3.25 9.23 10.95
N LYS A 67 3.30 8.08 10.26
CA LYS A 67 4.01 6.88 10.71
C LYS A 67 5.38 6.79 10.07
N ASN A 68 6.37 6.34 10.84
CA ASN A 68 7.69 6.06 10.31
C ASN A 68 7.74 4.62 9.77
N VAL A 69 7.34 4.46 8.50
CA VAL A 69 7.37 3.18 7.77
C VAL A 69 8.50 3.13 6.75
N ASP A 70 8.94 1.94 6.37
CA ASP A 70 9.95 1.73 5.34
C ASP A 70 9.58 0.60 4.37
N TYR A 71 10.52 0.21 3.50
CA TYR A 71 10.29 -0.80 2.47
C TYR A 71 10.02 -2.18 3.07
N SER A 72 10.73 -2.52 4.15
CA SER A 72 10.69 -3.85 4.77
C SER A 72 9.37 -4.14 5.48
N ASP A 73 8.67 -3.10 5.94
CA ASP A 73 7.32 -3.22 6.52
C ASP A 73 6.32 -3.85 5.52
N PHE A 74 6.59 -3.76 4.22
CA PHE A 74 5.61 -4.10 3.19
C PHE A 74 6.07 -5.18 2.20
N TRP A 75 7.35 -5.21 1.84
CA TRP A 75 7.85 -5.92 0.66
C TRP A 75 9.12 -6.76 0.93
N LEU A 76 9.49 -6.96 2.19
CA LEU A 76 10.40 -8.01 2.68
C LEU A 76 9.63 -8.96 3.61
#